data_AF-A0A7S2U3M3-F1
#
_entry.id   AF-A0A7S2U3M3-F1
#
_cell.length_a   1.000
_cell.length_b   1.000
_cell.length_c   1.000
_cell.angle_alpha   90.00
_cell.angle_beta   90.00
_cell.angle_gamma   90.00
#
_symmetry.space_group_name_H-M   'P 1'
#
loop_
_entity.id
_entity.type
_entity.pdbx_description
1 polymer ?
#
loop_
_entity_poly.entity_id
_entity_poly.type
_entity_poly.pdbx_seq_one_letter_code
_entity_poly.pdbx_strand_id
1 'polypeptide(L)'
;QRRQAAWSDLTLSISSQVAMVALYLFIAALAAPTFAKTAHHEANDVLKEFMDTYGHTFPKWLSSNYTMGNLEYFLTPAYLEVTRGDGVTTRKPIVPGYKYEEITHHQRHHHHGSHKHGHRHHHHHRHHRHHKHGKTTAVDGIDPSIIEQIGKIIWDIINNNTPTVDYSIDWTGAVPENTTSWIDLENFKNWNSDLFSFKFKNGVGMTLTQFDWVWSCQYGGDYQGVGQYLTNCGATIKKIYAYLTEHVNVTGKGSAPFNYGTHDDPIGGLDLQVIMESNGKFVKTVVGCQITMMGNSTYDIIQCDQH
;
A
#
# COMPACT_ATOMS: atom_id res chain seq x y z
N GLN A 1 12.67 28.64 12.88
CA GLN A 1 13.15 27.53 13.74
C GLN A 1 12.32 26.25 13.59
N ARG A 2 11.00 26.20 13.82
CA ARG A 2 10.20 24.94 13.66
C ARG A 2 10.19 24.36 12.23
N ARG A 3 10.25 25.19 11.18
CA ARG A 3 10.36 24.70 9.79
C ARG A 3 11.71 24.05 9.51
N GLN A 4 12.84 24.63 9.96
CA GLN A 4 14.17 24.06 9.70
C GLN A 4 14.39 22.69 10.36
N ALA A 5 13.81 22.45 11.55
CA ALA A 5 13.86 21.14 12.21
C ALA A 5 13.09 20.06 11.42
N ALA A 6 11.93 20.40 10.85
CA ALA A 6 11.16 19.48 10.02
C ALA A 6 11.90 19.13 8.70
N TRP A 7 12.67 20.07 8.14
CA TRP A 7 13.48 19.82 6.94
C TRP A 7 14.70 18.94 7.24
N SER A 8 15.39 19.13 8.38
CA SER A 8 16.51 18.26 8.76
C SER A 8 16.07 16.82 9.03
N ASP A 9 14.93 16.63 9.71
CA ASP A 9 14.38 15.30 9.98
C ASP A 9 13.92 14.59 8.70
N LEU A 10 13.36 15.34 7.74
CA LEU A 10 12.97 14.80 6.43
C LEU A 10 14.21 14.37 5.62
N THR A 11 15.28 15.17 5.60
CA THR A 11 16.52 14.81 4.91
C THR A 11 17.25 13.61 5.52
N LEU A 12 17.22 13.46 6.85
CA LEU A 12 17.79 12.29 7.54
C LEU A 12 16.97 11.02 7.29
N SER A 13 15.64 11.14 7.26
CA SER A 13 14.74 10.04 6.93
C SER A 13 15.00 9.52 5.50
N ILE A 14 15.05 10.44 4.53
CA ILE A 14 15.29 10.10 3.12
C ILE A 14 16.67 9.47 2.94
N SER A 15 17.75 10.06 3.50
CA SER A 15 19.10 9.51 3.34
C SER A 15 19.27 8.12 3.94
N SER A 16 18.65 7.85 5.11
CA SER A 16 18.68 6.53 5.75
C SER A 16 17.93 5.45 4.97
N GLN A 17 16.86 5.82 4.26
CA GLN A 17 16.05 4.88 3.50
C GLN A 17 16.62 4.60 2.11
N VAL A 18 17.22 5.60 1.46
CA VAL A 18 18.02 5.45 0.23
C VAL A 18 19.18 4.47 0.45
N ALA A 19 19.88 4.65 1.56
CA ALA A 19 20.91 3.75 2.05
C ALA A 19 20.43 2.29 2.19
N MET A 20 19.25 2.09 2.77
CA MET A 20 18.64 0.76 2.94
C MET A 20 18.25 0.12 1.61
N VAL A 21 17.65 0.88 0.68
CA VAL A 21 17.26 0.37 -0.64
C VAL A 21 18.50 0.00 -1.47
N ALA A 22 19.55 0.83 -1.43
CA ALA A 22 20.81 0.53 -2.08
C ALA A 22 21.47 -0.73 -1.51
N LEU A 23 21.49 -0.87 -0.18
CA LEU A 23 21.99 -2.06 0.51
C LEU A 23 21.17 -3.31 0.16
N TYR A 24 19.84 -3.19 0.08
CA TYR A 24 18.95 -4.29 -0.24
C TYR A 24 19.11 -4.76 -1.69
N LEU A 25 19.18 -3.82 -2.65
CA LEU A 25 19.41 -4.14 -4.06
C LEU A 25 20.81 -4.71 -4.29
N PHE A 26 21.79 -4.22 -3.54
CA PHE A 26 23.13 -4.80 -3.52
C PHE A 26 23.06 -6.26 -3.05
N ILE A 27 22.47 -6.54 -1.89
CA ILE A 27 22.41 -7.91 -1.35
C ILE A 27 21.53 -8.85 -2.19
N ALA A 28 20.45 -8.35 -2.79
CA ALA A 28 19.62 -9.13 -3.72
C ALA A 28 20.40 -9.50 -5.00
N ALA A 29 21.25 -8.60 -5.50
CA ALA A 29 22.15 -8.91 -6.60
C ALA A 29 23.17 -10.00 -6.19
N LEU A 30 23.63 -10.00 -4.93
CA LEU A 30 24.54 -11.03 -4.41
C LEU A 30 23.87 -12.40 -4.21
N ALA A 31 22.58 -12.43 -3.89
CA ALA A 31 21.82 -13.65 -3.62
C ALA A 31 21.29 -14.34 -4.88
N ALA A 32 21.38 -13.71 -6.06
CA ALA A 32 20.92 -14.30 -7.30
C ALA A 32 21.74 -15.58 -7.64
N PRO A 33 21.11 -16.73 -7.95
CA PRO A 33 21.79 -18.02 -8.10
C PRO A 33 22.79 -18.10 -9.26
N THR A 34 22.82 -17.08 -10.13
CA THR A 34 23.81 -16.92 -11.19
C THR A 34 25.15 -16.37 -10.70
N PHE A 35 25.24 -15.84 -9.47
CA PHE A 35 26.49 -15.41 -8.86
C PHE A 35 27.24 -16.62 -8.30
N ALA A 36 28.25 -17.07 -9.05
CA ALA A 36 29.11 -18.19 -8.67
C ALA A 36 29.84 -17.93 -7.34
N LYS A 37 30.22 -19.00 -6.62
CA LYS A 37 30.89 -18.98 -5.30
C LYS A 37 32.09 -18.02 -5.18
N THR A 38 32.76 -17.69 -6.27
CA THR A 38 33.88 -16.73 -6.31
C THR A 38 33.45 -15.29 -6.15
N ALA A 39 32.28 -14.91 -6.69
CA ALA A 39 31.76 -13.55 -6.63
C ALA A 39 31.23 -13.18 -5.25
N HIS A 40 30.96 -14.16 -4.37
CA HIS A 40 30.51 -13.89 -3.01
C HIS A 40 31.58 -13.21 -2.14
N HIS A 41 32.87 -13.53 -2.36
CA HIS A 41 33.97 -12.86 -1.66
C HIS A 41 34.14 -11.42 -2.13
N GLU A 42 34.10 -11.18 -3.43
CA GLU A 42 34.25 -9.83 -4.02
C GLU A 42 33.07 -8.92 -3.69
N ALA A 43 31.87 -9.48 -3.70
CA ALA A 43 30.67 -8.85 -3.22
C ALA A 43 30.78 -8.38 -1.76
N ASN A 44 31.35 -9.22 -0.89
CA ASN A 44 31.59 -8.87 0.50
C ASN A 44 32.67 -7.78 0.62
N ASP A 45 33.69 -7.79 -0.25
CA ASP A 45 34.74 -6.77 -0.26
C ASP A 45 34.23 -5.42 -0.79
N VAL A 46 33.40 -5.40 -1.84
CA VAL A 46 32.73 -4.19 -2.33
C VAL A 46 31.73 -3.66 -1.30
N LEU A 47 30.98 -4.54 -0.63
CA LEU A 47 30.10 -4.14 0.47
C LEU A 47 30.90 -3.51 1.60
N LYS A 48 32.02 -4.14 1.97
CA LYS A 48 32.89 -3.66 3.03
C LYS A 48 33.51 -2.32 2.66
N GLU A 49 34.01 -2.15 1.43
CA GLU A 49 34.56 -0.88 0.95
C GLU A 49 33.49 0.21 0.90
N PHE A 50 32.27 -0.11 0.45
CA PHE A 50 31.13 0.80 0.52
C PHE A 50 30.79 1.18 1.98
N MET A 51 30.73 0.21 2.88
CA MET A 51 30.44 0.45 4.31
C MET A 51 31.58 1.16 5.04
N ASP A 52 32.82 1.00 4.63
CA ASP A 52 33.96 1.74 5.20
C ASP A 52 33.99 3.19 4.66
N THR A 53 33.69 3.35 3.36
CA THR A 53 33.70 4.65 2.65
C THR A 53 32.46 5.49 2.94
N TYR A 54 31.31 4.89 3.22
CA TYR A 54 30.06 5.61 3.44
C TYR A 54 29.42 5.29 4.80
N GLY A 55 29.80 4.21 5.48
CA GLY A 55 29.18 3.85 6.76
C GLY A 55 29.41 4.84 7.89
N HIS A 56 30.40 5.73 7.78
CA HIS A 56 30.58 6.86 8.70
C HIS A 56 29.63 8.04 8.44
N THR A 57 29.05 8.12 7.24
CA THR A 57 27.93 9.04 6.92
C THR A 57 26.56 8.39 7.16
N PHE A 58 26.51 7.07 7.37
CA PHE A 58 25.29 6.39 7.79
C PHE A 58 24.99 6.69 9.28
N PRO A 59 23.73 6.96 9.64
CA PRO A 59 23.35 7.11 11.05
C PRO A 59 23.78 5.89 11.85
N LYS A 60 24.42 6.09 13.02
CA LYS A 60 24.84 5.01 13.94
C LYS A 60 23.75 3.95 14.21
N TRP A 61 22.48 4.32 14.07
CA TRP A 61 21.31 3.43 14.17
C TRP A 61 21.31 2.26 13.17
N LEU A 62 21.85 2.42 11.94
CA LEU A 62 21.96 1.33 10.96
C LEU A 62 22.99 0.28 11.41
N SER A 63 24.14 0.73 11.95
CA SER A 63 25.21 -0.17 12.42
C SER A 63 24.87 -0.95 13.70
N SER A 64 23.97 -0.43 14.55
CA SER A 64 23.61 -1.10 15.80
C SER A 64 22.44 -2.08 15.67
N ASN A 65 21.65 -1.99 14.60
CA ASN A 65 20.40 -2.75 14.47
C ASN A 65 20.33 -3.69 13.27
N TYR A 66 21.25 -3.64 12.30
CA TYR A 66 21.19 -4.48 11.09
C TYR A 66 22.45 -5.35 10.94
N THR A 67 22.42 -6.55 11.52
CA THR A 67 23.30 -7.67 11.12
C THR A 67 22.68 -8.40 9.92
N MET A 68 23.45 -9.13 9.11
CA MET A 68 22.93 -9.88 7.94
C MET A 68 21.77 -10.84 8.25
N GLY A 69 21.55 -11.21 9.52
CA GLY A 69 20.35 -11.94 9.96
C GLY A 69 19.03 -11.19 9.71
N ASN A 70 19.08 -9.88 9.42
CA ASN A 70 17.91 -9.06 9.19
C ASN A 70 17.41 -9.00 7.74
N LEU A 71 18.01 -9.73 6.80
CA LEU A 71 17.42 -9.82 5.46
C LEU A 71 16.27 -10.82 5.36
N GLU A 72 16.28 -11.89 6.17
CA GLU A 72 15.14 -12.82 6.26
C GLU A 72 13.86 -12.10 6.72
N TYR A 73 14.00 -10.99 7.45
CA TYR A 73 12.91 -10.13 7.89
C TYR A 73 12.22 -9.33 6.79
N PHE A 74 12.84 -9.20 5.61
CA PHE A 74 12.15 -8.68 4.43
C PHE A 74 11.39 -9.79 3.68
N LEU A 75 11.71 -11.05 3.96
CA LEU A 75 11.04 -12.23 3.41
C LEU A 75 9.93 -12.74 4.34
N THR A 76 9.82 -12.22 5.57
CA THR A 76 8.69 -12.55 6.44
C THR A 76 7.41 -11.97 5.81
N PRO A 77 6.34 -12.78 5.71
CA PRO A 77 5.15 -12.39 4.99
C PRO A 77 4.53 -11.14 5.60
N ALA A 78 4.23 -10.16 4.75
CA ALA A 78 3.46 -8.99 5.15
C ALA A 78 2.09 -9.41 5.68
N TYR A 79 1.53 -8.62 6.60
CA TYR A 79 0.17 -8.81 7.10
C TYR A 79 -0.58 -7.48 7.17
N LEU A 80 -1.89 -7.57 7.01
CA LEU A 80 -2.83 -6.48 7.22
C LEU A 80 -3.37 -6.56 8.65
N GLU A 81 -3.32 -5.46 9.38
CA GLU A 81 -4.12 -5.26 10.59
C GLU A 81 -5.34 -4.38 10.26
N VAL A 82 -6.53 -4.87 10.62
CA VAL A 82 -7.77 -4.09 10.57
C VAL A 82 -8.28 -3.93 11.99
N THR A 83 -8.31 -2.69 12.48
CA THR A 83 -8.94 -2.33 13.76
C THR A 83 -10.31 -1.74 13.47
N ARG A 84 -11.35 -2.36 14.04
CA ARG A 84 -12.73 -1.87 14.03
C ARG A 84 -12.96 -0.85 15.14
N GLY A 85 -14.03 -0.06 15.01
CA GLY A 85 -14.41 0.92 16.04
C GLY A 85 -14.56 0.32 17.45
N ASP A 86 -15.05 -0.91 17.57
CA ASP A 86 -15.11 -1.63 18.86
C ASP A 86 -13.74 -2.00 19.47
N GLY A 87 -12.64 -1.61 18.83
CA GLY A 87 -11.26 -1.89 19.24
C GLY A 87 -10.77 -3.29 18.83
N VAL A 88 -11.64 -4.14 18.25
CA VAL A 88 -11.25 -5.47 17.80
C VAL A 88 -10.30 -5.34 16.62
N THR A 89 -9.10 -5.89 16.78
CA THR A 89 -8.08 -5.92 15.74
C THR A 89 -7.94 -7.32 15.17
N THR A 90 -8.13 -7.45 13.86
CA THR A 90 -7.89 -8.68 13.12
C THR A 90 -6.59 -8.57 12.34
N ARG A 91 -5.87 -9.70 12.21
CA ARG A 91 -4.66 -9.80 11.41
C ARG A 91 -4.86 -10.82 10.30
N LYS A 92 -4.61 -10.43 9.05
CA LYS A 92 -4.66 -11.33 7.90
C LYS A 92 -3.30 -11.33 7.19
N PRO A 93 -2.68 -12.49 6.94
CA PRO A 93 -1.48 -12.55 6.12
C PRO A 93 -1.81 -12.10 4.70
N ILE A 94 -0.94 -11.30 4.08
CA ILE A 94 -1.05 -10.98 2.66
C ILE A 94 -0.38 -12.11 1.90
N VAL A 95 -1.18 -12.88 1.18
CA VAL A 95 -0.68 -13.95 0.33
C VAL A 95 -0.21 -13.33 -0.99
N PRO A 96 1.10 -13.32 -1.30
CA PRO A 96 1.58 -12.83 -2.58
C PRO A 96 1.12 -13.83 -3.65
N GLY A 97 0.17 -13.49 -4.52
CA GLY A 97 -0.22 -14.46 -5.53
C GLY A 97 -1.48 -14.25 -6.35
N TYR A 98 -2.36 -13.32 -6.03
CA TYR A 98 -3.52 -13.07 -6.87
C TYR A 98 -3.32 -11.79 -7.67
N LYS A 99 -2.88 -11.93 -8.93
CA LYS A 99 -3.25 -10.93 -9.94
C LYS A 99 -4.77 -10.92 -9.96
N TYR A 100 -5.40 -9.93 -9.34
CA TYR A 100 -6.78 -9.62 -9.65
C TYR A 100 -6.78 -9.23 -11.12
N GLU A 101 -7.26 -10.13 -11.98
CA GLU A 101 -7.81 -9.70 -13.26
C GLU A 101 -8.88 -8.68 -12.89
N GLU A 102 -8.65 -7.43 -13.26
CA GLU A 102 -9.65 -6.37 -13.21
C GLU A 102 -10.94 -6.95 -13.79
N ILE A 103 -11.97 -7.15 -12.95
CA ILE A 103 -13.30 -7.57 -13.41
C ILE A 103 -13.88 -6.36 -14.15
N THR A 104 -13.37 -6.11 -15.35
CA THR A 104 -14.13 -5.40 -16.37
C THR A 104 -15.25 -6.35 -16.76
N HIS A 105 -16.50 -5.93 -16.56
CA HIS A 105 -17.64 -6.52 -17.26
C HIS A 105 -17.46 -6.28 -18.76
N HIS A 106 -16.61 -7.10 -19.40
CA HIS A 106 -16.48 -7.17 -20.84
C HIS A 106 -17.32 -8.35 -21.32
N GLN A 107 -18.45 -8.01 -21.96
CA GLN A 107 -19.17 -8.90 -22.86
C GLN A 107 -18.17 -9.49 -23.87
N ARG A 108 -17.92 -10.81 -23.74
CA ARG A 108 -17.09 -11.56 -24.67
C ARG A 108 -17.77 -11.63 -26.03
N HIS A 109 -17.26 -10.88 -27.00
CA HIS A 109 -17.40 -11.24 -28.40
C HIS A 109 -16.34 -12.29 -28.75
N HIS A 110 -16.80 -13.50 -29.07
CA HIS A 110 -15.98 -14.56 -29.63
C HIS A 110 -15.45 -14.16 -31.01
N HIS A 111 -14.13 -14.02 -31.14
CA HIS A 111 -13.46 -14.07 -32.45
C HIS A 111 -12.50 -15.26 -32.51
N HIS A 112 -12.82 -16.18 -33.41
CA HIS A 112 -11.96 -17.24 -33.91
C HIS A 112 -10.77 -16.65 -34.67
N GLY A 113 -9.55 -17.08 -34.33
CA GLY A 113 -8.31 -16.67 -35.00
C GLY A 113 -7.33 -17.82 -35.17
N SER A 114 -7.38 -18.40 -36.37
CA SER A 114 -6.49 -19.36 -37.04
C SER A 114 -5.03 -19.50 -36.56
N HIS A 115 -4.63 -20.77 -36.41
CA HIS A 115 -3.25 -21.29 -36.43
C HIS A 115 -2.39 -20.73 -37.58
N LYS A 116 -1.11 -20.46 -37.30
CA LYS A 116 -0.01 -20.53 -38.27
C LYS A 116 1.20 -21.25 -37.68
N HIS A 117 1.60 -22.33 -38.35
CA HIS A 117 2.86 -23.06 -38.18
C HIS A 117 4.04 -22.22 -38.69
N GLY A 118 5.16 -22.22 -37.95
CA GLY A 118 6.41 -21.58 -38.32
C GLY A 118 7.61 -22.50 -38.03
N HIS A 119 8.48 -22.64 -39.04
CA HIS A 119 9.51 -23.65 -39.24
C HIS A 119 10.62 -23.77 -38.18
N ARG A 120 11.02 -25.03 -37.92
CA ARG A 120 12.30 -25.44 -37.32
C ARG A 120 13.45 -25.25 -38.32
N HIS A 121 14.51 -24.55 -37.92
CA HIS A 121 15.83 -24.66 -38.53
C HIS A 121 16.80 -25.30 -37.55
N HIS A 122 17.29 -26.49 -37.91
CA HIS A 122 18.42 -27.17 -37.28
C HIS A 122 19.71 -26.57 -37.83
N HIS A 123 20.54 -26.01 -36.94
CA HIS A 123 21.96 -25.78 -37.23
C HIS A 123 22.82 -26.66 -36.33
N HIS A 124 23.48 -27.63 -36.95
CA HIS A 124 24.59 -28.39 -36.38
C HIS A 124 25.81 -27.48 -36.28
N HIS A 125 26.35 -27.29 -35.08
CA HIS A 125 27.72 -26.80 -34.92
C HIS A 125 28.60 -27.78 -34.15
N ARG A 126 29.76 -27.98 -34.75
CA ARG A 126 30.85 -28.93 -34.51
C ARG A 126 31.50 -28.72 -33.14
N HIS A 127 31.65 -29.80 -32.38
CA HIS A 127 32.45 -29.83 -31.16
C HIS A 127 33.95 -29.73 -31.48
N HIS A 128 34.61 -28.67 -31.02
CA HIS A 128 36.06 -28.64 -30.83
C HIS A 128 36.38 -28.61 -29.33
N ARG A 129 36.86 -29.74 -28.82
CA ARG A 129 37.47 -29.85 -27.48
C ARG A 129 38.86 -29.22 -27.53
N HIS A 130 39.03 -28.08 -26.88
CA HIS A 130 40.34 -27.59 -26.47
C HIS A 130 40.47 -27.77 -24.96
N HIS A 131 41.40 -28.64 -24.55
CA HIS A 131 41.95 -28.67 -23.20
C HIS A 131 42.67 -27.34 -22.97
N LYS A 132 42.16 -26.53 -22.02
CA LYS A 132 42.89 -25.39 -21.46
C LYS A 132 43.37 -25.74 -20.07
N HIS A 133 44.69 -25.67 -19.92
CA HIS A 133 45.40 -25.72 -18.65
C HIS A 133 44.89 -24.62 -17.71
N GLY A 134 44.71 -24.98 -16.43
CA GLY A 134 44.26 -24.10 -15.36
C GLY A 134 45.24 -22.94 -15.18
N LYS A 135 44.83 -21.78 -15.69
CA LYS A 135 45.40 -20.48 -15.37
C LYS A 135 44.51 -19.91 -14.27
N THR A 136 45.05 -19.70 -13.08
CA THR A 136 44.39 -18.97 -12.02
C THR A 136 44.05 -17.59 -12.56
N THR A 137 42.79 -17.38 -12.95
CA THR A 137 42.30 -16.09 -13.40
C THR A 137 42.30 -15.17 -12.19
N ALA A 138 43.20 -14.19 -12.18
CA ALA A 138 42.96 -12.96 -11.45
C ALA A 138 41.53 -12.54 -11.78
N VAL A 139 40.72 -12.28 -10.76
CA VAL A 139 39.33 -11.96 -11.01
C VAL A 139 39.31 -10.66 -11.79
N ASP A 140 38.84 -10.72 -13.03
CA ASP A 140 38.74 -9.56 -13.90
C ASP A 140 37.82 -8.55 -13.19
N GLY A 141 38.38 -7.38 -12.89
CA GLY A 141 37.72 -6.35 -12.09
C GLY A 141 36.33 -6.02 -12.60
N ILE A 142 35.40 -5.81 -11.67
CA ILE A 142 34.02 -5.43 -11.96
C ILE A 142 34.01 -4.18 -12.86
N ASP A 143 33.38 -4.29 -14.02
CA ASP A 143 33.23 -3.17 -14.95
C ASP A 143 32.47 -2.01 -14.27
N PRO A 144 33.09 -0.81 -14.14
CA PRO A 144 32.44 0.36 -13.55
C PRO A 144 31.09 0.71 -14.18
N SER A 145 30.86 0.35 -15.44
CA SER A 145 29.59 0.59 -16.15
C SER A 145 28.41 -0.15 -15.52
N ILE A 146 28.64 -1.31 -14.90
CA ILE A 146 27.61 -2.10 -14.20
C ILE A 146 27.18 -1.38 -12.91
N ILE A 147 28.14 -0.82 -12.18
CA ILE A 147 27.89 -0.06 -10.94
C ILE A 147 27.05 1.19 -11.26
N GLU A 148 27.37 1.89 -12.35
CA GLU A 148 26.60 3.07 -12.79
C GLU A 148 25.15 2.70 -13.16
N GLN A 149 24.94 1.59 -13.87
CA GLN A 149 23.59 1.13 -14.25
C GLN A 149 22.74 0.76 -13.03
N ILE A 150 23.31 0.02 -12.08
CA ILE A 150 22.63 -0.32 -10.82
C ILE A 150 22.31 0.95 -10.03
N GLY A 151 23.28 1.88 -9.95
CA GLY A 151 23.10 3.17 -9.29
C GLY A 151 21.96 4.00 -9.90
N LYS A 152 21.85 4.06 -11.23
CA LYS A 152 20.74 4.73 -11.92
C LYS A 152 19.39 4.08 -11.63
N ILE A 153 19.30 2.75 -11.66
CA ILE A 153 18.06 2.03 -11.32
C ILE A 153 17.65 2.32 -9.87
N ILE A 154 18.59 2.28 -8.92
CA ILE A 154 18.34 2.64 -7.52
C ILE A 154 17.87 4.08 -7.41
N TRP A 155 18.58 5.01 -8.06
CA TRP A 155 18.25 6.43 -8.03
C TRP A 155 16.88 6.74 -8.62
N ASP A 156 16.52 6.10 -9.75
CA ASP A 156 15.20 6.23 -10.35
C ASP A 156 14.12 5.63 -9.45
N ILE A 157 14.41 4.54 -8.71
CA ILE A 157 13.51 4.01 -7.68
C ILE A 157 13.33 5.00 -6.53
N ILE A 158 14.34 5.77 -6.16
CA ILE A 158 14.22 6.75 -5.07
C ILE A 158 13.47 7.99 -5.55
N ASN A 159 13.89 8.52 -6.70
CA ASN A 159 13.43 9.79 -7.23
C ASN A 159 11.98 9.73 -7.71
N ASN A 160 11.56 8.60 -8.30
CA ASN A 160 10.20 8.43 -8.83
C ASN A 160 9.21 7.86 -7.82
N ASN A 161 9.64 7.55 -6.59
CA ASN A 161 8.85 6.78 -5.63
C ASN A 161 8.66 7.53 -4.31
N THR A 162 8.49 8.85 -4.44
CA THR A 162 8.03 9.67 -3.33
C THR A 162 6.66 9.13 -2.90
N PRO A 163 6.47 8.83 -1.61
CA PRO A 163 5.19 8.32 -1.14
C PRO A 163 4.10 9.31 -1.50
N THR A 164 3.10 8.86 -2.27
CA THR A 164 1.93 9.69 -2.59
C THR A 164 0.74 9.24 -1.75
N VAL A 165 -0.04 10.22 -1.32
CA VAL A 165 -1.26 10.03 -0.56
C VAL A 165 -2.34 10.81 -1.28
N ASP A 166 -3.24 10.08 -1.92
CA ASP A 166 -4.40 10.63 -2.60
C ASP A 166 -5.67 10.19 -1.87
N TYR A 167 -6.60 11.11 -1.65
CA TYR A 167 -7.86 10.79 -1.00
C TYR A 167 -9.03 11.58 -1.60
N SER A 168 -10.18 10.92 -1.69
CA SER A 168 -11.46 11.49 -2.10
C SER A 168 -12.55 10.93 -1.18
N ILE A 169 -13.16 11.78 -0.36
CA ILE A 169 -14.22 11.37 0.56
C ILE A 169 -15.48 12.16 0.22
N ASP A 170 -16.51 11.45 -0.21
CA ASP A 170 -17.84 12.02 -0.41
C ASP A 170 -18.61 12.05 0.91
N TRP A 171 -19.39 13.12 1.08
CA TRP A 171 -20.31 13.27 2.20
C TRP A 171 -21.73 13.19 1.66
N THR A 172 -22.57 12.37 2.28
CA THR A 172 -23.94 12.10 1.81
C THR A 172 -24.95 12.31 2.94
N GLY A 173 -26.23 12.30 2.59
CA GLY A 173 -27.35 12.35 3.53
C GLY A 173 -28.54 11.56 3.01
N ALA A 174 -29.42 11.16 3.93
CA ALA A 174 -30.70 10.51 3.65
C ALA A 174 -31.81 11.40 4.21
N VAL A 175 -32.33 12.27 3.34
CA VAL A 175 -33.37 13.27 3.65
C VAL A 175 -34.59 13.07 2.73
N PRO A 176 -35.77 13.61 3.08
CA PRO A 176 -36.96 13.51 2.23
C PRO A 176 -36.75 14.12 0.84
N GLU A 177 -37.37 13.51 -0.18
CA GLU A 177 -37.30 14.01 -1.57
C GLU A 177 -37.87 15.43 -1.73
N ASN A 178 -38.83 15.81 -0.88
CA ASN A 178 -39.50 17.11 -0.94
C ASN A 178 -38.74 18.23 -0.19
N THR A 179 -37.60 17.94 0.43
CA THR A 179 -36.83 18.94 1.16
C THR A 179 -36.04 19.81 0.19
N THR A 180 -36.45 21.08 0.05
CA THR A 180 -35.78 22.05 -0.82
C THR A 180 -34.65 22.82 -0.11
N SER A 181 -34.69 22.89 1.22
CA SER A 181 -33.71 23.60 2.03
C SER A 181 -33.30 22.77 3.24
N TRP A 182 -32.01 22.79 3.56
CA TRP A 182 -31.49 22.16 4.78
C TRP A 182 -32.06 22.81 6.06
N ILE A 183 -32.56 24.04 5.98
CA ILE A 183 -33.18 24.76 7.11
C ILE A 183 -34.54 24.15 7.48
N ASP A 184 -35.18 23.43 6.56
CA ASP A 184 -36.46 22.77 6.82
C ASP A 184 -36.29 21.49 7.66
N LEU A 185 -35.04 21.08 7.90
CA LEU A 185 -34.69 19.95 8.75
C LEU A 185 -34.09 20.46 10.06
N GLU A 186 -34.60 19.95 11.18
CA GLU A 186 -34.22 20.40 12.52
C GLU A 186 -33.80 19.24 13.42
N ASN A 187 -33.34 19.57 14.64
CA ASN A 187 -32.99 18.61 15.70
C ASN A 187 -31.85 17.62 15.44
N PHE A 188 -31.02 17.86 14.42
CA PHE A 188 -29.82 17.07 14.17
C PHE A 188 -28.86 17.02 15.37
N LYS A 189 -28.31 15.83 15.61
CA LYS A 189 -27.27 15.56 16.59
C LYS A 189 -26.04 15.03 15.88
N ASN A 190 -24.85 15.42 16.37
CA ASN A 190 -23.61 14.86 15.86
C ASN A 190 -23.38 13.46 16.42
N TRP A 191 -22.95 12.55 15.58
CA TRP A 191 -22.45 11.24 15.95
C TRP A 191 -21.06 11.04 15.35
N ASN A 192 -20.18 10.39 16.12
CA ASN A 192 -18.93 9.89 15.62
C ASN A 192 -18.77 8.45 16.10
N SER A 193 -18.25 7.58 15.23
CA SER A 193 -17.80 6.27 15.65
C SER A 193 -16.51 6.35 16.46
N ASP A 194 -16.15 5.23 17.06
CA ASP A 194 -14.78 4.97 17.49
C ASP A 194 -13.81 4.89 16.29
N LEU A 195 -12.51 4.82 16.59
CA LEU A 195 -11.44 4.83 15.59
C LEU A 195 -11.38 3.52 14.80
N PHE A 196 -11.46 3.63 13.48
CA PHE A 196 -11.14 2.56 12.55
C PHE A 196 -9.72 2.72 12.00
N SER A 197 -9.06 1.61 11.69
CA SER A 197 -7.70 1.63 11.17
C SER A 197 -7.41 0.48 10.23
N PHE A 198 -6.79 0.81 9.10
CA PHE A 198 -6.08 -0.14 8.24
C PHE A 198 -4.58 0.08 8.39
N LYS A 199 -3.83 -0.97 8.71
CA LYS A 199 -2.35 -0.92 8.78
C LYS A 199 -1.77 -2.08 8.00
N PHE A 200 -1.05 -1.76 6.94
CA PHE A 200 -0.23 -2.73 6.24
C PHE A 200 1.14 -2.79 6.90
N LYS A 201 1.55 -3.96 7.35
CA LYS A 201 2.85 -4.19 7.98
C LYS A 201 3.65 -5.22 7.23
N ASN A 202 4.96 -5.01 7.15
CA ASN A 202 5.86 -6.08 6.73
C ASN A 202 6.01 -7.13 7.85
N GLY A 203 6.70 -8.23 7.58
CA GLY A 203 6.78 -9.30 8.57
C GLY A 203 7.68 -9.03 9.79
N VAL A 204 8.36 -7.87 9.88
CA VAL A 204 8.94 -7.36 11.14
C VAL A 204 8.01 -6.41 11.91
N GLY A 205 6.80 -6.18 11.39
CA GLY A 205 5.82 -5.32 12.04
C GLY A 205 6.03 -3.83 11.81
N MET A 206 6.94 -3.44 10.90
CA MET A 206 7.02 -2.05 10.46
C MET A 206 5.81 -1.72 9.59
N THR A 207 5.15 -0.60 9.89
CA THR A 207 4.04 -0.09 9.10
C THR A 207 4.55 0.43 7.76
N LEU A 208 4.05 -0.13 6.66
CA LEU A 208 4.32 0.36 5.31
C LEU A 208 3.24 1.36 4.89
N THR A 209 1.97 1.08 5.16
CA THR A 209 0.90 2.06 4.94
C THR A 209 -0.11 2.01 6.08
N GLN A 210 -0.74 3.15 6.35
CA GLN A 210 -1.75 3.26 7.37
C GLN A 210 -2.82 4.28 7.01
N PHE A 211 -4.07 3.94 7.30
CA PHE A 211 -5.21 4.82 7.20
C PHE A 211 -6.06 4.71 8.47
N ASP A 212 -6.22 5.82 9.20
CA ASP A 212 -7.07 5.91 10.38
C ASP A 212 -8.21 6.89 10.13
N TRP A 213 -9.43 6.52 10.50
CA TRP A 213 -10.60 7.38 10.34
C TRP A 213 -11.64 7.11 11.43
N VAL A 214 -12.59 8.04 11.53
CA VAL A 214 -13.86 7.81 12.24
C VAL A 214 -15.00 8.07 11.26
N TRP A 215 -16.08 7.34 11.38
CA TRP A 215 -17.33 7.72 10.71
C TRP A 215 -17.94 8.90 11.46
N SER A 216 -18.36 9.92 10.72
CA SER A 216 -19.03 11.10 11.27
C SER A 216 -20.32 11.31 10.51
N CYS A 217 -21.39 11.65 11.22
CA CYS A 217 -22.72 11.79 10.66
C CYS A 217 -23.58 12.67 11.56
N GLN A 218 -24.50 13.42 10.98
CA GLN A 218 -25.54 14.12 11.72
C GLN A 218 -26.83 13.32 11.58
N TYR A 219 -27.41 12.92 12.72
CA TYR A 219 -28.57 12.04 12.77
C TYR A 219 -29.70 12.66 13.59
N GLY A 220 -30.87 12.01 13.54
CA GLY A 220 -32.04 12.40 14.31
C GLY A 220 -32.71 13.67 13.80
N GLY A 221 -32.37 14.08 12.58
CA GLY A 221 -33.04 15.22 11.97
C GLY A 221 -34.48 14.87 11.63
N ASP A 222 -35.39 15.80 11.77
CA ASP A 222 -36.79 15.63 11.41
C ASP A 222 -37.26 16.73 10.47
N TYR A 223 -38.31 16.44 9.70
CA TYR A 223 -38.97 17.40 8.83
C TYR A 223 -40.34 17.70 9.41
N GLN A 224 -40.53 18.90 9.95
CA GLN A 224 -41.79 19.32 10.59
C GLN A 224 -42.24 18.36 11.72
N GLY A 225 -41.30 17.87 12.53
CA GLY A 225 -41.57 16.92 13.60
C GLY A 225 -41.72 15.46 13.16
N VAL A 226 -41.53 15.15 11.87
CA VAL A 226 -41.73 13.79 11.32
C VAL A 226 -40.42 13.20 10.80
N GLY A 227 -40.18 11.95 11.19
CA GLY A 227 -39.09 11.13 10.69
C GLY A 227 -37.76 11.33 11.39
N GLN A 228 -36.80 10.50 10.99
CA GLN A 228 -35.44 10.49 11.51
C GLN A 228 -34.47 10.35 10.34
N TYR A 229 -33.76 11.43 10.04
CA TYR A 229 -32.95 11.59 8.84
C TYR A 229 -31.47 11.75 9.15
N LEU A 230 -30.67 11.62 8.10
CA LEU A 230 -29.22 11.71 8.14
C LEU A 230 -28.73 12.83 7.23
N THR A 231 -27.72 13.56 7.68
CA THR A 231 -26.98 14.51 6.83
C THR A 231 -25.50 14.54 7.21
N ASN A 232 -24.66 15.03 6.31
CA ASN A 232 -23.21 15.13 6.52
C ASN A 232 -22.59 13.83 7.04
N CYS A 233 -22.90 12.72 6.38
CA CYS A 233 -22.40 11.39 6.75
C CYS A 233 -21.24 10.99 5.83
N GLY A 234 -20.11 10.64 6.45
CA GLY A 234 -18.88 10.34 5.72
C GLY A 234 -17.72 9.95 6.65
N ALA A 235 -16.55 9.70 6.06
CA ALA A 235 -15.34 9.34 6.80
C ALA A 235 -14.51 10.58 7.14
N THR A 236 -14.31 10.84 8.43
CA THR A 236 -13.37 11.88 8.89
C THR A 236 -11.99 11.28 9.05
N ILE A 237 -11.08 11.68 8.16
CA ILE A 237 -9.68 11.24 8.15
C ILE A 237 -8.97 11.72 9.43
N LYS A 238 -8.29 10.79 10.11
CA LYS A 238 -7.44 11.07 11.28
C LYS A 238 -5.97 10.94 10.94
N LYS A 239 -5.62 9.96 10.10
CA LYS A 239 -4.24 9.75 9.66
C LYS A 239 -4.23 9.06 8.30
N ILE A 240 -3.36 9.53 7.40
CA ILE A 240 -2.91 8.73 6.26
C ILE A 240 -1.39 8.73 6.28
N TYR A 241 -0.80 7.58 6.02
CA TYR A 241 0.62 7.36 6.05
C TYR A 241 1.04 6.36 4.98
N ALA A 242 2.14 6.67 4.29
CA ALA A 242 2.81 5.79 3.36
C ALA A 242 4.32 5.83 3.63
N TYR A 243 4.91 4.65 3.72
CA TYR A 243 6.34 4.43 3.80
C TYR A 243 6.97 4.60 2.42
N LEU A 244 8.30 4.72 2.37
CA LEU A 244 9.01 4.87 1.11
C LEU A 244 8.59 3.77 0.14
N THR A 245 8.39 4.15 -1.12
CA THR A 245 7.96 3.26 -2.20
C THR A 245 6.51 2.80 -2.22
N GLU A 246 5.71 3.24 -1.24
CA GLU A 246 4.28 2.94 -1.18
C GLU A 246 3.45 4.15 -1.61
N HIS A 247 2.35 3.88 -2.30
CA HIS A 247 1.33 4.84 -2.66
C HIS A 247 0.02 4.43 -1.99
N VAL A 248 -0.67 5.38 -1.38
CA VAL A 248 -1.95 5.13 -0.72
C VAL A 248 -3.03 5.95 -1.40
N ASN A 249 -4.05 5.26 -1.92
CA ASN A 249 -5.25 5.87 -2.46
C ASN A 249 -6.43 5.53 -1.55
N VAL A 250 -7.14 6.53 -1.04
CA VAL A 250 -8.33 6.34 -0.21
C VAL A 250 -9.55 6.91 -0.91
N THR A 251 -10.62 6.13 -0.98
CA THR A 251 -11.91 6.57 -1.52
C THR A 251 -13.02 6.29 -0.52
N GLY A 252 -13.81 7.31 -0.20
CA GLY A 252 -14.99 7.21 0.66
C GLY A 252 -16.25 7.55 -0.14
N LYS A 253 -17.28 6.72 -0.07
CA LYS A 253 -18.55 6.91 -0.78
C LYS A 253 -19.74 6.57 0.11
N GLY A 254 -20.86 7.24 -0.15
CA GLY A 254 -22.16 6.87 0.39
C GLY A 254 -23.06 6.24 -0.67
N SER A 255 -23.89 5.29 -0.28
CA SER A 255 -24.94 4.73 -1.14
C SER A 255 -26.07 5.73 -1.39
N ALA A 256 -26.99 5.35 -2.28
CA ALA A 256 -28.29 6.00 -2.33
C ALA A 256 -29.03 5.85 -1.00
N PRO A 257 -29.85 6.84 -0.58
CA PRO A 257 -30.69 6.75 0.60
C PRO A 257 -31.72 5.61 0.55
N PHE A 258 -32.04 5.04 1.70
CA PHE A 258 -33.10 4.05 1.88
C PHE A 258 -33.96 4.38 3.11
N ASN A 259 -35.25 4.03 3.08
CA ASN A 259 -36.15 4.16 4.23
C ASN A 259 -36.26 2.83 4.99
N TYR A 260 -35.70 2.78 6.20
CA TYR A 260 -35.78 1.63 7.12
C TYR A 260 -37.04 1.67 8.01
N GLY A 261 -37.75 2.79 8.02
CA GLY A 261 -38.97 2.99 8.80
C GLY A 261 -40.23 2.70 8.00
N THR A 262 -41.30 3.40 8.36
CA THR A 262 -42.56 3.37 7.63
C THR A 262 -42.74 4.66 6.82
N HIS A 263 -43.87 4.78 6.13
CA HIS A 263 -44.23 6.05 5.50
C HIS A 263 -44.55 7.13 6.55
N ASP A 264 -45.20 6.75 7.65
CA ASP A 264 -45.68 7.71 8.67
C ASP A 264 -44.61 8.02 9.74
N ASP A 265 -43.64 7.12 9.92
CA ASP A 265 -42.45 7.30 10.75
C ASP A 265 -41.21 6.83 9.95
N PRO A 266 -40.73 7.66 9.00
CA PRO A 266 -39.61 7.29 8.14
C PRO A 266 -38.28 7.36 8.89
N ILE A 267 -37.41 6.38 8.64
CA ILE A 267 -36.05 6.32 9.16
C ILE A 267 -35.12 6.27 7.97
N GLY A 268 -34.53 7.41 7.62
CA GLY A 268 -33.54 7.50 6.56
C GLY A 268 -32.28 6.75 6.95
N GLY A 269 -31.73 5.95 6.04
CA GLY A 269 -30.47 5.27 6.22
C GLY A 269 -29.66 5.22 4.94
N LEU A 270 -28.37 4.93 5.11
CA LEU A 270 -27.40 4.90 4.03
C LEU A 270 -26.25 3.97 4.40
N ASP A 271 -25.65 3.35 3.38
CA ASP A 271 -24.41 2.61 3.52
C ASP A 271 -23.24 3.54 3.22
N LEU A 272 -22.26 3.58 4.11
CA LEU A 272 -20.99 4.27 3.92
C LEU A 272 -19.90 3.25 3.67
N GLN A 273 -19.06 3.49 2.67
CA GLN A 273 -17.93 2.64 2.35
C GLN A 273 -16.65 3.47 2.26
N VAL A 274 -15.58 2.97 2.85
CA VAL A 274 -14.22 3.44 2.57
C VAL A 274 -13.40 2.30 2.02
N ILE A 275 -12.71 2.58 0.93
CA ILE A 275 -11.74 1.69 0.29
C ILE A 275 -10.37 2.35 0.40
N MET A 276 -9.39 1.60 0.86
CA MET A 276 -7.98 1.97 0.80
C MET A 276 -7.26 1.00 -0.14
N GLU A 277 -6.56 1.57 -1.11
CA GLU A 277 -5.64 0.86 -1.98
C GLU A 277 -4.20 1.23 -1.59
N SER A 278 -3.41 0.24 -1.22
CA SER A 278 -1.98 0.34 -0.96
C SER A 278 -1.22 -0.25 -2.14
N ASN A 279 -0.43 0.56 -2.83
CA ASN A 279 0.37 0.15 -3.98
C ASN A 279 1.85 0.32 -3.67
N GLY A 280 2.53 -0.79 -3.41
CA GLY A 280 3.98 -0.86 -3.46
C GLY A 280 4.45 -1.43 -4.79
N LYS A 281 5.75 -1.36 -5.07
CA LYS A 281 6.34 -2.00 -6.27
C LYS A 281 6.13 -3.53 -6.32
N PHE A 282 5.92 -4.16 -5.18
CA PHE A 282 5.88 -5.61 -5.06
C PHE A 282 4.47 -6.16 -4.83
N VAL A 283 3.58 -5.38 -4.20
CA VAL A 283 2.25 -5.82 -3.83
C VAL A 283 1.27 -4.65 -3.93
N LYS A 284 0.12 -4.91 -4.58
CA LYS A 284 -1.07 -4.08 -4.51
C LYS A 284 -2.07 -4.76 -3.58
N THR A 285 -2.60 -4.03 -2.60
CA THR A 285 -3.61 -4.53 -1.66
C THR A 285 -4.76 -3.55 -1.58
N VAL A 286 -5.98 -4.06 -1.70
CA VAL A 286 -7.21 -3.28 -1.55
C VAL A 286 -7.96 -3.77 -0.32
N VAL A 287 -8.35 -2.85 0.54
CA VAL A 287 -9.13 -3.13 1.75
C VAL A 287 -10.32 -2.20 1.80
N GLY A 288 -11.45 -2.71 2.26
CA GLY A 288 -12.69 -1.95 2.37
C GLY A 288 -13.30 -2.10 3.76
N CYS A 289 -14.04 -1.08 4.17
CA CYS A 289 -14.89 -1.16 5.34
C CYS A 289 -16.20 -0.43 5.03
N GLN A 290 -17.31 -1.12 5.26
CA GLN A 290 -18.66 -0.66 5.01
C GLN A 290 -19.47 -0.71 6.30
N ILE A 291 -20.20 0.36 6.57
CA ILE A 291 -21.16 0.47 7.65
C ILE A 291 -22.51 0.92 7.11
N THR A 292 -23.59 0.50 7.76
CA THR A 292 -24.92 1.09 7.59
C THR A 292 -25.16 2.06 8.73
N MET A 293 -25.62 3.26 8.43
CA MET A 293 -26.05 4.26 9.43
C MET A 293 -27.53 4.58 9.23
N MET A 294 -28.26 4.73 10.33
CA MET A 294 -29.68 5.07 10.33
C MET A 294 -29.95 6.36 11.13
N GLY A 295 -30.99 7.09 10.72
CA GLY A 295 -31.44 8.35 11.30
C GLY A 295 -31.72 8.30 12.80
N ASN A 296 -32.00 7.12 13.33
CA ASN A 296 -32.31 6.87 14.74
C ASN A 296 -31.09 6.59 15.62
N SER A 297 -29.87 6.90 15.15
CA SER A 297 -28.57 6.62 15.79
C SER A 297 -28.09 5.16 15.76
N THR A 298 -28.88 4.24 15.22
CA THR A 298 -28.44 2.86 15.07
C THR A 298 -27.49 2.74 13.86
N TYR A 299 -26.48 1.89 14.01
CA TYR A 299 -25.51 1.61 12.96
C TYR A 299 -25.03 0.17 13.06
N ASP A 300 -24.71 -0.41 11.92
CA ASP A 300 -24.21 -1.77 11.82
C ASP A 300 -22.93 -1.80 10.99
N ILE A 301 -21.93 -2.54 11.47
CA ILE A 301 -20.70 -2.78 10.70
C ILE A 301 -20.96 -4.00 9.81
N ILE A 302 -21.12 -3.75 8.50
CA ILE A 302 -21.39 -4.82 7.53
C ILE A 302 -20.14 -5.67 7.34
N GLN A 303 -19.03 -5.04 6.96
CA GLN A 303 -17.82 -5.75 6.55
C GLN A 303 -16.62 -4.81 6.64
N CYS A 304 -15.49 -5.28 7.19
CA CYS A 304 -14.20 -4.58 7.13
C CYS A 304 -13.08 -5.58 6.89
N ASP A 305 -12.73 -5.80 5.63
CA ASP A 305 -11.76 -6.80 5.20
C ASP A 305 -11.09 -6.48 3.84
N GLN A 306 -10.29 -7.43 3.36
CA GLN A 306 -9.65 -7.37 2.05
C GLN A 306 -10.68 -7.69 0.97
N HIS A 307 -10.74 -6.83 -0.05
CA HIS A 307 -11.51 -7.05 -1.27
C HIS A 307 -10.68 -7.81 -2.30
#